data_AF-A0A376RRN7-F1
#
_entry.id   AF-A0A376RRN7-F1
#
_cell.length_a   1.000
_cell.length_b   1.000
_cell.length_c   1.000
_cell.angle_alpha   90.00
_cell.angle_beta   90.00
_cell.angle_gamma   90.00
#
_symmetry.space_group_name_H-M   'P 1'
#
loop_
_entity.id
_entity.type
_entity.pdbx_description
1 polymer ?
#
loop_
_entity_poly.entity_id
_entity_poly.type
_entity_poly.pdbx_seq_one_letter_code
_entity_poly.pdbx_strand_id
1 'polypeptide(L)'
;MIKLVNNIDKVSLLQTHPVGELYEPRILNIYIVDNANNVVSGKERISFDSDNSTMEKRVREVTLKLIGANFNRRNEYWLILEDAQTETGYQKYPVIIDLAFQDDFF
;
A
#
# COMPACT_ATOMS: atom_id res chain seq x y z
N MET A 1 -11.72 3.21 -1.02
CA MET A 1 -11.01 3.03 -2.31
C MET A 1 -9.77 3.90 -2.30
N ILE A 2 -8.63 3.41 -2.80
CA ILE A 2 -7.36 4.16 -2.81
C ILE A 2 -7.17 4.75 -4.21
N LYS A 3 -6.76 6.01 -4.31
CA LYS A 3 -6.47 6.67 -5.58
C LYS A 3 -5.03 7.15 -5.57
N LEU A 4 -4.27 6.81 -6.60
CA LEU A 4 -2.92 7.29 -6.85
C LEU A 4 -2.96 8.18 -8.10
N VAL A 5 -2.44 9.38 -7.98
CA VAL A 5 -2.44 10.43 -9.00
C VAL A 5 -1.03 10.81 -9.45
N ASN A 6 -0.01 10.37 -8.71
CA ASN A 6 1.40 10.57 -9.04
C ASN A 6 2.13 9.23 -9.16
N ASN A 7 3.32 9.24 -9.77
CA ASN A 7 4.22 8.09 -9.80
C ASN A 7 4.74 7.71 -8.40
N ILE A 8 4.74 8.65 -7.46
CA ILE A 8 5.10 8.43 -6.07
C ILE A 8 4.00 9.07 -5.23
N ASP A 9 3.25 8.26 -4.49
CA ASP A 9 2.16 8.71 -3.63
C ASP A 9 2.25 8.02 -2.27
N LYS A 10 1.63 8.65 -1.26
CA LYS A 10 1.59 8.11 0.09
C LYS A 10 0.23 7.48 0.38
N VAL A 11 0.25 6.33 1.04
CA VAL A 11 -0.94 5.66 1.57
C VAL A 11 -0.79 5.53 3.08
N SER A 12 -1.80 5.95 3.81
CA SER A 12 -1.86 5.81 5.26
C SER A 12 -2.62 4.54 5.65
N LEU A 13 -1.98 3.68 6.44
CA LEU A 13 -2.56 2.47 6.98
C LEU A 13 -2.71 2.59 8.49
N LEU A 14 -3.86 2.20 9.03
CA LEU A 14 -4.13 2.25 10.46
C LEU A 14 -3.96 0.86 11.08
N GLN A 15 -3.11 0.76 12.11
CA GLN A 15 -3.11 -0.40 12.99
C GLN A 15 -4.32 -0.29 13.93
N THR A 16 -5.34 -1.12 13.71
CA THR A 16 -6.62 -1.02 14.41
C THR A 16 -6.47 -1.26 15.91
N HIS A 17 -5.66 -2.24 16.31
CA HIS A 17 -5.41 -2.60 17.70
C HIS A 17 -3.96 -2.33 18.09
N PRO A 18 -3.70 -1.85 19.32
CA PRO A 18 -2.34 -1.80 19.85
C PRO A 18 -1.81 -3.22 20.07
N VAL A 19 -0.50 -3.38 19.86
CA VAL A 19 0.23 -4.60 20.22
C VAL A 19 0.24 -4.77 21.73
N GLY A 20 0.12 -6.02 22.19
CA GLY A 20 0.06 -6.38 23.60
C GLY A 20 -0.17 -7.89 23.76
N GLU A 21 -0.79 -8.29 24.86
CA GLU A 21 -1.00 -9.72 25.17
C GLU A 21 -1.92 -10.45 24.16
N LEU A 22 -2.85 -9.72 23.54
CA LEU A 22 -3.83 -10.29 22.60
C LEU A 22 -3.49 -10.07 21.13
N TYR A 23 -2.58 -9.14 20.82
CA TYR A 23 -2.24 -8.74 19.46
C TYR A 23 -0.74 -8.71 19.29
N GLU A 24 -0.22 -9.59 18.44
CA GLU A 24 1.21 -9.66 18.15
C GLU A 24 1.62 -8.64 17.08
N PRO A 25 2.86 -8.13 17.13
CA PRO A 25 3.40 -7.26 16.09
C PRO A 25 3.49 -8.02 14.76
N ARG A 26 3.22 -7.32 13.66
CA ARG A 26 3.29 -7.91 12.32
C ARG A 26 4.07 -7.04 11.35
N ILE A 27 4.81 -7.68 10.47
CA ILE A 27 5.49 -7.01 9.36
C ILE A 27 4.75 -7.35 8.07
N LEU A 28 4.34 -6.34 7.33
CA LEU A 28 3.63 -6.52 6.07
C LEU A 28 4.47 -5.99 4.90
N ASN A 29 4.50 -6.75 3.81
CA ASN A 29 4.91 -6.29 2.50
C ASN A 29 3.71 -5.62 1.83
N ILE A 30 3.90 -4.40 1.36
CA ILE A 30 2.84 -3.58 0.77
C ILE A 30 3.26 -3.18 -0.62
N TYR A 31 2.45 -3.56 -1.61
CA TYR A 31 2.73 -3.33 -3.01
C TYR A 31 1.46 -3.35 -3.83
N ILE A 32 1.55 -2.89 -5.07
CA ILE A 32 0.42 -2.82 -6.00
C ILE A 32 0.62 -3.87 -7.08
N VAL A 33 -0.46 -4.56 -7.41
CA VAL A 33 -0.53 -5.47 -8.56
C VAL A 33 -1.56 -5.00 -9.58
N ASP A 34 -1.34 -5.36 -10.83
CA ASP A 34 -2.33 -5.26 -11.90
C ASP A 34 -3.30 -6.46 -11.91
N ASN A 35 -4.20 -6.50 -12.90
CA ASN A 35 -5.16 -7.59 -13.09
C ASN A 35 -4.52 -8.95 -13.46
N ALA A 36 -3.26 -8.95 -13.89
CA ALA A 36 -2.48 -10.14 -14.22
C ALA A 36 -1.57 -10.56 -13.05
N ASN A 37 -1.75 -9.97 -11.86
CA ASN A 37 -0.93 -10.16 -10.67
C ASN A 37 0.55 -9.75 -10.82
N ASN A 38 0.90 -8.91 -11.81
CA ASN A 38 2.24 -8.36 -11.90
C ASN A 38 2.40 -7.24 -10.88
N VAL A 39 3.55 -7.21 -10.19
CA VAL A 39 3.88 -6.12 -9.27
C VAL A 39 4.22 -4.87 -10.07
N VAL A 40 3.46 -3.80 -9.87
CA VAL A 40 3.59 -2.52 -10.59
C VAL A 40 4.01 -1.37 -9.67
N SER A 41 4.53 -1.68 -8.48
CA SER A 41 5.11 -0.71 -7.55
C SER A 41 6.34 -1.28 -6.84
N GLY A 42 7.06 -0.41 -6.12
CA GLY A 42 7.98 -0.85 -5.07
C GLY A 42 7.26 -1.70 -4.03
N LYS A 43 7.98 -2.66 -3.46
CA LYS A 43 7.53 -3.44 -2.30
C LYS A 43 8.03 -2.77 -1.04
N GLU A 44 7.11 -2.18 -0.29
CA GLU A 44 7.41 -1.49 0.96
C GLU A 44 7.18 -2.42 2.15
N ARG A 45 8.18 -2.56 3.02
CA ARG A 45 8.11 -3.43 4.21
C ARG A 45 7.84 -2.58 5.44
N ILE A 46 6.68 -2.75 6.06
CA ILE A 46 6.21 -1.89 7.16
C ILE A 46 5.93 -2.73 8.41
N SER A 47 6.45 -2.27 9.55
CA SER A 47 6.19 -2.86 10.86
C SER A 47 4.96 -2.23 11.53
N PHE A 48 4.02 -3.09 11.91
CA PHE A 48 2.83 -2.79 12.69
C PHE A 48 3.02 -3.36 14.09
N ASP A 49 3.82 -2.66 14.89
CA ASP A 49 4.30 -3.04 16.22
C ASP A 49 3.87 -2.05 17.31
N SER A 50 2.97 -1.10 16.99
CA SER A 50 2.66 -0.03 17.92
C SER A 50 1.79 -0.54 19.08
N ASP A 51 2.26 -0.39 20.31
CA ASP A 51 1.53 -0.63 21.56
C ASP A 51 0.68 0.57 22.01
N ASN A 52 0.72 1.66 21.25
CA ASN A 52 0.19 2.93 21.70
C ASN A 52 -1.33 2.91 21.76
N SER A 53 -1.93 3.38 22.86
CA SER A 53 -3.39 3.46 23.00
C SER A 53 -4.01 4.50 22.06
N THR A 54 -3.26 5.54 21.67
CA THR A 54 -3.74 6.60 20.77
C THR A 54 -3.72 6.14 19.31
N MET A 55 -4.89 6.18 18.67
CA MET A 55 -5.10 5.72 17.28
C MET A 55 -4.22 6.46 16.26
N GLU A 56 -4.04 7.77 16.42
CA GLU A 56 -3.22 8.61 15.52
C GLU A 56 -1.76 8.15 15.47
N LYS A 57 -1.22 7.66 16.59
CA LYS A 57 0.14 7.15 16.70
C LYS A 57 0.32 5.76 16.09
N ARG A 58 -0.81 5.11 15.77
CA ARG A 58 -0.90 3.80 15.11
C ARG A 58 -1.08 3.90 13.59
N VAL A 59 -1.04 5.12 13.04
CA VAL A 59 -1.00 5.33 11.59
C VAL A 59 0.42 5.10 11.08
N ARG A 60 0.53 4.34 9.99
CA ARG A 60 1.77 4.08 9.26
C ARG A 60 1.62 4.63 7.85
N GLU A 61 2.47 5.60 7.49
CA GLU A 61 2.55 6.09 6.13
C GLU A 61 3.45 5.19 5.29
N VAL A 62 2.99 4.86 4.08
CA VAL A 62 3.71 4.02 3.13
C VAL A 62 3.86 4.80 1.84
N THR A 63 5.08 5.02 1.40
CA THR A 63 5.37 5.73 0.15
C THR A 63 5.45 4.70 -0.98
N LEU A 64 4.42 4.66 -1.83
CA LEU A 64 4.35 3.73 -2.94
C LEU A 64 4.88 4.41 -4.20
N LYS A 65 5.97 3.87 -4.74
CA LYS A 65 6.52 4.26 -6.03
C LYS A 65 6.02 3.29 -7.10
N LEU A 66 5.29 3.79 -8.08
CA LEU A 66 4.87 3.02 -9.25
C LEU A 66 6.09 2.68 -10.12
N ILE A 67 6.11 1.45 -10.65
CA ILE A 67 7.16 0.93 -11.51
C ILE A 67 6.51 0.50 -12.82
N GLY A 68 6.99 1.07 -13.92
CA GLY A 68 6.45 0.84 -15.25
C GLY A 68 5.96 2.14 -15.89
N ALA A 69 5.27 1.99 -17.02
CA ALA A 69 4.69 3.07 -17.78
C ALA A 69 3.30 2.65 -18.29
N ASN A 70 2.49 3.60 -18.75
CA ASN A 70 1.16 3.37 -19.32
C ASN A 70 0.10 2.87 -18.32
N PHE A 71 0.09 3.42 -17.12
CA PHE A 71 -1.02 3.20 -16.19
C PHE A 71 -2.31 3.79 -16.76
N ASN A 72 -3.40 3.02 -16.68
CA ASN A 72 -4.71 3.44 -17.18
C ASN A 72 -5.74 3.26 -16.07
N ARG A 73 -6.46 4.33 -15.72
CA ARG A 73 -7.55 4.32 -14.74
C ARG A 73 -8.67 3.31 -14.99
N ARG A 74 -8.78 2.77 -16.22
CA ARG A 74 -9.74 1.71 -16.57
C ARG A 74 -9.25 0.30 -16.22
N ASN A 75 -7.96 0.14 -15.95
CA ASN A 75 -7.40 -1.13 -15.52
C ASN A 75 -7.65 -1.34 -14.03
N GLU A 76 -7.77 -2.60 -13.63
CA GLU A 76 -7.93 -2.98 -12.23
C GLU A 76 -6.55 -3.07 -11.58
N TYR A 77 -6.40 -2.36 -10.45
CA TYR A 77 -5.21 -2.43 -9.61
C TYR A 77 -5.60 -2.76 -8.17
N TRP A 78 -4.71 -3.46 -7.48
CA TRP A 78 -4.94 -3.89 -6.11
C TRP A 78 -3.73 -3.58 -5.25
N LEU A 79 -3.94 -2.88 -4.13
CA LEU A 79 -2.96 -2.81 -3.06
C LEU A 79 -3.01 -4.14 -2.31
N ILE A 80 -1.90 -4.86 -2.30
CA ILE A 80 -1.71 -6.10 -1.57
C ILE A 80 -0.97 -5.79 -0.27
N LEU A 81 -1.52 -6.29 0.83
CA LEU A 81 -0.86 -6.42 2.11
C LEU A 81 -0.57 -7.90 2.26
N GLU A 82 0.70 -8.26 2.26
CA GLU A 82 1.19 -9.64 2.39
C GLU A 82 1.97 -9.76 3.70
N ASP A 83 1.77 -10.84 4.44
CA ASP A 83 2.55 -11.10 5.64
C ASP A 83 4.00 -11.42 5.27
N ALA A 84 4.95 -10.64 5.79
CA ALA A 84 6.34 -10.72 5.37
C ALA A 84 7.10 -11.91 5.94
N GLN A 85 6.49 -12.72 6.83
CA GLN A 85 7.07 -13.95 7.36
C GLN A 85 6.54 -15.19 6.63
N THR A 86 5.25 -15.21 6.34
CA THR A 86 4.57 -16.38 5.75
C THR A 86 4.36 -16.26 4.24
N GLU A 87 4.58 -15.07 3.66
CA GLU A 87 4.29 -14.74 2.27
C GLU A 87 2.82 -15.02 1.88
N THR A 88 1.93 -14.99 2.87
CA THR A 88 0.50 -15.18 2.66
C THR A 88 -0.19 -13.83 2.49
N GLY A 89 -1.15 -13.77 1.56
CA GLY A 89 -1.97 -12.58 1.36
C GLY A 89 -2.80 -12.28 2.60
N TYR A 90 -2.50 -11.16 3.27
CA TYR A 90 -3.22 -10.73 4.46
C TYR A 90 -4.51 -10.00 4.08
N GLN A 91 -4.40 -8.98 3.23
CA GLN A 91 -5.56 -8.18 2.80
C GLN A 91 -5.28 -7.54 1.43
N LYS A 92 -6.33 -7.21 0.69
CA LYS A 92 -6.22 -6.42 -0.54
C LYS A 92 -7.27 -5.33 -0.63
N TYR A 93 -6.91 -4.22 -1.26
CA TYR A 93 -7.79 -3.07 -1.48
C TYR A 93 -7.77 -2.63 -2.94
N PRO A 94 -8.91 -2.24 -3.53
CA PRO A 94 -8.93 -1.72 -4.89
C PRO A 94 -8.24 -0.36 -4.96
N VAL A 95 -7.40 -0.20 -5.98
CA VAL A 95 -6.62 1.01 -6.29
C VAL A 95 -7.03 1.52 -7.66
N ILE A 96 -7.20 2.83 -7.77
CA ILE A 96 -7.31 3.54 -9.06
C ILE A 96 -6.02 4.31 -9.28
N ILE A 97 -5.34 4.05 -10.39
CA ILE A 97 -4.18 4.82 -10.82
C ILE A 97 -4.64 5.79 -11.91
N ASP A 98 -4.73 7.08 -11.57
CA ASP A 98 -5.20 8.17 -12.42
C ASP A 98 -4.09 9.21 -12.51
N LEU A 99 -3.01 8.84 -13.20
CA LEU A 99 -1.90 9.74 -13.46
C LEU A 99 -2.37 10.86 -14.38
N ALA A 100 -2.23 12.10 -13.93
CA ALA A 100 -2.31 13.22 -14.85
C ALA A 100 -1.17 13.07 -15.86
N PHE A 101 -1.50 13.03 -17.15
CA PHE A 101 -0.49 13.17 -18.19
C PHE A 101 0.24 14.49 -17.93
N GLN A 102 1.53 14.43 -17.59
CA GLN A 102 2.43 15.57 -17.74
C GLN A 102 2.69 15.75 -19.24
N ASP A 103 1.70 16.27 -19.94
CA ASP A 103 1.86 16.81 -21.29
C ASP A 103 1.51 18.29 -21.15
N ASP A 104 2.48 19.10 -20.68
CA ASP A 104 2.47 20.58 -20.80
C ASP A 104 3.73 21.25 -20.18
N PHE A 105 4.94 20.74 -20.44
CA PHE A 105 6.18 21.52 -20.25
C PHE A 105 7.25 21.13 -21.27
N PHE A 106 7.05 21.47 -22.54
CA PHE A 106 8.12 21.68 -23.54
C PHE A 106 7.75 22.82 -24.48
#